data_AF-A0A847CLL9-F1
#
_entry.id   AF-A0A847CLL9-F1
#
_cell.length_a   1.000
_cell.length_b   1.000
_cell.length_c   1.000
_cell.angle_alpha   90.00
_cell.angle_beta   90.00
_cell.angle_gamma   90.00
#
_symmetry.space_group_name_H-M   'P 1'
#
loop_
_entity.id
_entity.type
_entity.pdbx_description
1 polymer ?
#
loop_
_entity_poly.entity_id
_entity_poly.type
_entity_poly.pdbx_seq_one_letter_code
_entity_poly.pdbx_strand_id
1 'polypeptide(L)'
;MMGDGFAIDPTDEKIYAPVDGEITVVFPTLHAYGIKTSSNKEVLLHLGIDTVELDGKGFESFVKVGQKVKKGDLIAKLNLDLIKNHNFSAVSMCIITSGETLSFEKISEEVNKDTKIASIN
;
A
#
# COMPACT_ATOMS: atom_id res chain seq x y z
N MET A 1 0.23 -7.03 17.03
CA MET A 1 -0.70 -6.92 15.87
C MET A 1 -0.43 -5.58 15.21
N MET A 2 -0.31 -5.54 13.87
CA MET A 2 0.15 -4.35 13.12
C MET A 2 -0.91 -3.26 12.91
N GLY A 3 -2.18 -3.51 13.25
CA GLY A 3 -3.27 -2.52 13.11
C GLY A 3 -4.50 -3.12 12.44
N ASP A 4 -5.52 -2.28 12.22
CA ASP A 4 -6.69 -2.60 11.40
C ASP A 4 -6.42 -2.24 9.93
N GLY A 5 -7.07 -2.88 8.97
CA GLY A 5 -6.72 -2.72 7.56
C GLY A 5 -7.52 -3.59 6.61
N PHE A 6 -7.13 -3.53 5.34
CA PHE A 6 -7.67 -4.40 4.29
C PHE A 6 -6.58 -4.85 3.34
N ALA A 7 -6.88 -5.91 2.59
CA ALA A 7 -6.03 -6.41 1.52
C ALA A 7 -6.72 -6.26 0.17
N ILE A 8 -5.91 -6.08 -0.88
CA ILE A 8 -6.32 -6.03 -2.28
C ILE A 8 -5.50 -7.08 -3.03
N ASP A 9 -6.17 -7.92 -3.83
CA ASP A 9 -5.50 -8.73 -4.85
C ASP A 9 -5.41 -7.90 -6.14
N PRO A 10 -4.22 -7.36 -6.50
CA PRO A 10 -4.09 -6.41 -7.58
C PRO A 10 -4.20 -7.06 -8.96
N THR A 11 -4.97 -6.42 -9.86
CA THR A 11 -5.03 -6.74 -11.29
C THR A 11 -4.26 -5.76 -12.17
N ASP A 12 -3.83 -4.61 -11.62
CA ASP A 12 -2.92 -3.63 -12.22
C ASP A 12 -1.59 -3.67 -11.46
N GLU A 13 -0.50 -3.38 -12.16
CA GLU A 13 0.86 -3.30 -11.63
C GLU A 13 1.14 -2.00 -10.88
N LYS A 14 0.26 -1.00 -10.97
CA LYS A 14 0.44 0.32 -10.34
C LYS A 14 -0.22 0.40 -8.96
N ILE A 15 0.53 0.92 -8.00
CA ILE A 15 0.05 1.23 -6.65
C ILE A 15 -0.05 2.73 -6.46
N TYR A 16 -1.18 3.17 -5.94
CA TYR A 16 -1.49 4.58 -5.74
C TYR A 16 -1.66 4.90 -4.25
N ALA A 17 -1.43 6.17 -3.89
CA ALA A 17 -1.64 6.66 -2.53
C ALA A 17 -3.13 6.51 -2.16
N PRO A 18 -3.48 5.84 -1.05
CA PRO A 18 -4.86 5.71 -0.59
C PRO A 18 -5.37 6.99 0.08
N VAL A 19 -4.46 7.85 0.56
CA VAL A 19 -4.74 9.05 1.34
C VAL A 19 -3.79 10.18 0.97
N ASP A 20 -4.19 11.41 1.27
CA ASP A 20 -3.28 12.56 1.30
C ASP A 20 -2.33 12.43 2.50
N GLY A 21 -1.04 12.73 2.29
CA GLY A 21 -0.08 12.67 3.38
C GLY A 21 1.36 12.94 2.96
N GLU A 22 2.28 12.59 3.85
CA GLU A 22 3.72 12.62 3.64
C GLU A 22 4.28 11.20 3.74
N ILE A 23 5.16 10.84 2.80
CA ILE A 23 5.87 9.56 2.84
C ILE A 23 6.86 9.59 4.00
N THR A 24 6.60 8.80 5.04
CA THR A 24 7.46 8.72 6.23
C THR A 24 8.50 7.61 6.11
N VAL A 25 8.20 6.56 5.35
CA VAL A 25 9.09 5.40 5.18
C VAL A 25 8.99 4.91 3.74
N VAL A 26 10.15 4.60 3.15
CA VAL A 26 10.28 3.77 1.95
C VAL A 26 11.26 2.66 2.32
N PHE A 27 10.81 1.40 2.32
CA PHE A 27 11.68 0.29 2.68
C PHE A 27 12.75 0.07 1.61
N PRO A 28 13.98 -0.35 1.95
CA PRO A 28 15.07 -0.51 0.97
C PRO A 28 14.74 -1.46 -0.19
N THR A 29 13.98 -2.53 0.09
CA THR A 29 13.52 -3.50 -0.90
C THR A 29 12.21 -3.09 -1.59
N LEU A 30 11.75 -1.84 -1.38
CA LEU A 30 10.62 -1.20 -2.08
C LEU A 30 9.25 -1.90 -1.95
N HIS A 31 9.14 -2.92 -1.12
CA HIS A 31 7.90 -3.67 -0.88
C HIS A 31 6.92 -2.97 0.07
N ALA A 32 7.32 -1.90 0.76
CA ALA A 32 6.45 -1.22 1.72
C ALA A 32 6.71 0.28 1.83
N TYR A 33 5.65 1.01 2.18
CA TYR A 33 5.60 2.47 2.23
C TYR A 33 4.77 2.95 3.43
N GLY A 34 5.36 3.82 4.25
CA GLY A 34 4.66 4.51 5.32
C GLY A 34 4.17 5.88 4.86
N ILE A 35 2.92 6.21 5.17
CA ILE A 35 2.30 7.51 4.87
C ILE A 35 1.71 8.06 6.16
N LYS A 36 2.05 9.30 6.51
CA LYS A 36 1.44 10.02 7.63
C LYS A 36 0.53 11.13 7.11
N THR A 37 -0.73 11.10 7.53
CA THR A 37 -1.71 12.14 7.17
C THR A 37 -1.48 13.42 7.98
N SER A 38 -2.07 14.53 7.54
CA SER A 38 -2.09 15.78 8.31
C SER A 38 -2.84 15.67 9.64
N SER A 39 -3.71 14.67 9.78
CA SER A 39 -4.41 14.32 11.02
C SER A 39 -3.64 13.33 11.90
N ASN A 40 -2.34 13.13 11.65
CA ASN A 40 -1.44 12.23 12.37
C ASN A 40 -1.82 10.74 12.32
N LYS A 41 -2.60 10.33 11.31
CA LYS A 41 -2.90 8.91 11.08
C LYS A 41 -1.77 8.28 10.27
N GLU A 42 -1.35 7.08 10.64
CA GLU A 42 -0.22 6.40 10.03
C GLU A 42 -0.71 5.19 9.23
N VAL A 43 -0.53 5.26 7.91
CA VAL A 43 -0.93 4.23 6.95
C VAL A 43 0.32 3.51 6.46
N LEU A 44 0.30 2.19 6.49
CA LEU A 44 1.31 1.33 5.91
C LEU A 44 0.74 0.62 4.68
N LEU A 45 1.36 0.85 3.53
CA LEU A 45 1.18 0.04 2.34
C LEU A 45 2.23 -1.08 2.35
N HIS A 46 1.79 -2.33 2.26
CA HIS A 46 2.67 -3.49 2.14
C HIS A 46 2.31 -4.27 0.87
N LEU A 47 3.26 -4.39 -0.06
CA LEU A 47 3.04 -4.88 -1.41
C LEU A 47 3.39 -6.35 -1.52
N GLY A 48 2.37 -7.20 -1.63
CA GLY A 48 2.52 -8.65 -1.57
C GLY A 48 2.77 -9.20 -0.16
N ILE A 49 2.93 -10.52 -0.06
CA ILE A 49 3.23 -11.24 1.19
C ILE A 49 4.63 -11.86 1.05
N ASP A 50 5.46 -11.67 2.09
CA ASP A 50 6.87 -12.13 2.15
C ASP A 50 7.77 -11.62 1.01
N THR A 51 7.33 -10.61 0.28
CA THR A 51 8.03 -10.01 -0.88
C THR A 51 9.31 -9.26 -0.53
N VAL A 52 9.59 -9.04 0.76
CA VAL A 52 10.88 -8.56 1.23
C VAL A 52 12.03 -9.46 0.74
N GLU A 53 11.78 -10.77 0.62
CA GLU A 53 12.73 -11.79 0.15
C GLU A 53 13.10 -11.64 -1.34
N LEU A 54 12.37 -10.82 -2.10
CA LEU A 54 12.70 -10.51 -3.49
C LEU A 54 13.83 -9.47 -3.61
N ASP A 55 14.28 -8.88 -2.51
CA ASP A 55 15.40 -7.94 -2.46
C ASP A 55 15.25 -6.78 -3.47
N GLY A 56 14.04 -6.23 -3.56
CA GLY A 56 13.68 -5.14 -4.47
C GLY A 56 13.41 -5.56 -5.92
N LYS A 57 13.61 -6.82 -6.29
CA LYS A 57 13.30 -7.30 -7.64
C LYS A 57 11.80 -7.27 -7.90
N GLY A 58 11.44 -6.72 -9.05
CA GLY A 58 10.04 -6.58 -9.45
C GLY A 58 9.34 -5.38 -8.83
N PHE A 59 10.05 -4.48 -8.15
CA PHE A 59 9.49 -3.24 -7.61
C PHE A 59 10.18 -2.03 -8.22
N GLU A 60 9.40 -0.99 -8.52
CA GLU A 60 9.87 0.32 -8.92
C GLU A 60 9.18 1.37 -8.05
N SER A 61 9.95 2.29 -7.46
CA SER A 61 9.41 3.34 -6.60
C SER A 61 9.38 4.69 -7.32
N PHE A 62 8.30 5.44 -7.13
CA PHE A 62 8.09 6.77 -7.70
C PHE A 62 8.08 7.89 -6.65
N VAL A 63 8.39 7.53 -5.40
CA VAL A 63 8.37 8.45 -4.27
C VAL A 63 9.60 8.31 -3.40
N LYS A 64 9.84 9.30 -2.54
CA LYS A 64 10.91 9.31 -1.56
C LYS A 64 10.41 9.77 -0.20
N VAL A 65 11.13 9.43 0.87
CA VAL A 65 10.84 9.91 2.22
C VAL A 65 10.81 11.45 2.24
N GLY A 66 9.83 12.02 2.96
CA GLY A 66 9.56 13.45 3.04
C GLY A 66 8.74 14.01 1.86
N GLN A 67 8.42 13.21 0.85
CA GLN A 67 7.57 13.64 -0.27
C GLN A 67 6.11 13.73 0.18
N LYS A 68 5.45 14.85 -0.17
CA LYS A 68 3.99 14.98 -0.03
C LYS A 68 3.30 14.31 -1.21
N VAL A 69 2.24 13.56 -0.92
CA VAL A 69 1.42 12.86 -1.90
C VAL A 69 -0.06 13.17 -1.68
N LYS A 70 -0.83 13.10 -2.76
CA LYS A 70 -2.28 13.16 -2.78
C LYS A 70 -2.87 11.78 -3.03
N LYS A 71 -4.09 11.55 -2.55
CA LYS A 71 -4.85 10.36 -2.90
C LYS A 71 -4.87 10.21 -4.42
N GLY A 72 -4.48 9.04 -4.91
CA GLY A 72 -4.40 8.72 -6.34
C GLY A 72 -3.05 9.03 -7.00
N ASP A 73 -2.08 9.61 -6.30
CA ASP A 73 -0.71 9.74 -6.81
C ASP A 73 -0.04 8.37 -6.93
N LEU A 74 0.78 8.18 -7.96
CA LEU A 74 1.53 6.93 -8.16
C LEU A 74 2.65 6.81 -7.11
N ILE A 75 2.66 5.68 -6.39
CA ILE A 75 3.64 5.38 -5.34
C ILE A 75 4.69 4.39 -5.83
N ALA A 76 4.23 3.29 -6.39
CA ALA A 76 5.08 2.18 -6.81
C ALA A 76 4.49 1.46 -8.01
N LYS A 77 5.33 0.69 -8.68
CA LYS A 77 4.91 -0.40 -9.56
C LYS A 77 5.47 -1.72 -9.05
N LEU A 78 4.70 -2.79 -9.25
CA LEU A 78 5.10 -4.15 -9.01
C LEU A 78 5.00 -4.98 -10.30
N ASN A 79 5.91 -5.92 -10.51
CA ASN A 79 5.84 -6.88 -11.58
C ASN A 79 5.10 -8.12 -11.08
N LEU A 80 3.82 -8.25 -11.45
CA LEU A 80 2.95 -9.32 -10.97
C LEU A 80 3.46 -10.71 -11.39
N ASP A 81 3.98 -10.82 -12.60
CA ASP A 81 4.50 -12.08 -13.12
C ASP A 81 5.76 -12.52 -12.38
N LEU A 82 6.68 -11.60 -12.08
CA LEU A 82 7.90 -11.89 -11.33
C LEU A 82 7.58 -12.39 -9.93
N ILE A 83 6.65 -11.72 -9.23
CA ILE A 83 6.22 -12.10 -7.88
C ILE A 83 5.63 -13.52 -7.91
N LYS A 84 4.71 -13.79 -8.85
CA LYS A 84 4.09 -15.11 -9.01
C LYS A 84 5.11 -16.20 -9.39
N ASN A 85 6.05 -15.90 -10.28
CA ASN A 85 7.09 -16.84 -10.71
C ASN A 85 8.06 -17.21 -9.59
N HIS A 86 8.20 -16.37 -8.56
CA HIS A 86 8.97 -16.67 -7.35
C HIS A 86 8.12 -17.30 -6.23
N ASN A 87 6.87 -17.69 -6.52
CA ASN A 87 5.90 -18.28 -5.59
C ASN A 87 5.50 -17.37 -4.41
N PHE A 88 5.57 -16.05 -4.59
CA PHE A 88 5.05 -15.09 -3.62
C PHE A 88 3.65 -14.62 -4.00
N SER A 89 2.90 -14.15 -3.01
CA SER A 89 1.58 -13.54 -3.23
C SER A 89 1.72 -12.06 -3.54
N ALA A 90 1.00 -11.57 -4.55
CA ALA A 90 0.91 -10.14 -4.86
C ALA A 90 -0.17 -9.42 -4.03
N VAL A 91 -0.95 -10.15 -3.21
CA VAL A 91 -1.96 -9.57 -2.33
C VAL A 91 -1.32 -8.53 -1.43
N SER A 92 -1.75 -7.29 -1.61
CA SER A 92 -1.17 -6.11 -1.00
C SER A 92 -2.09 -5.56 0.08
N MET A 93 -1.53 -5.05 1.17
CA MET A 93 -2.26 -4.61 2.35
C MET A 93 -2.16 -3.10 2.53
N CYS A 94 -3.26 -2.50 2.99
CA CYS A 94 -3.32 -1.14 3.51
C CYS A 94 -3.71 -1.22 5.00
N ILE A 95 -2.80 -0.83 5.89
CA ILE A 95 -2.92 -1.03 7.33
C ILE A 95 -2.84 0.33 8.04
N ILE A 96 -3.71 0.57 9.02
CA ILE A 96 -3.65 1.72 9.91
C ILE A 96 -2.85 1.35 11.15
N THR A 97 -1.65 1.91 11.27
CA THR A 97 -0.65 1.57 12.29
C THR A 97 -0.70 2.46 13.52
N SER A 98 -1.46 3.56 13.47
CA SER A 98 -1.65 4.51 14.58
C SER A 98 -2.74 4.10 15.60
N GLY A 99 -3.37 2.94 15.43
CA GLY A 99 -4.28 2.32 16.40
C GLY A 99 -5.77 2.58 16.18
N GLU A 100 -6.15 3.30 15.12
CA GLU A 100 -7.54 3.50 14.72
C GLU A 100 -8.12 2.28 14.00
N THR A 101 -9.44 2.22 13.98
CA THR A 101 -10.20 1.21 13.23
C THR A 101 -10.79 1.79 11.96
N LEU A 102 -11.08 0.90 11.00
CA LEU A 102 -11.73 1.24 9.75
C LEU A 102 -13.23 0.98 9.80
N SER A 103 -14.00 1.88 9.19
CA SER A 103 -15.37 1.62 8.76
C SER A 103 -15.36 1.30 7.28
N PHE A 104 -15.81 0.10 6.91
CA PHE A 104 -15.77 -0.39 5.53
C PHE A 104 -17.05 -0.04 4.77
N GLU A 105 -16.88 0.49 3.57
CA GLU A 105 -17.96 0.76 2.62
C GLU A 105 -18.04 -0.31 1.53
N LYS A 106 -16.92 -0.99 1.26
CA LYS A 106 -16.77 -2.04 0.24
C LYS A 106 -15.95 -3.20 0.78
N ILE A 107 -16.48 -4.42 0.67
CA ILE A 107 -15.84 -5.66 1.11
C ILE A 107 -16.11 -6.73 0.06
N SER A 108 -15.08 -7.47 -0.36
CA SER A 108 -15.19 -8.56 -1.34
C SER A 108 -15.78 -8.13 -2.69
N GLU A 109 -15.45 -6.92 -3.13
CA GLU A 109 -15.87 -6.35 -4.42
C GLU A 109 -14.66 -5.95 -5.25
N GLU A 110 -14.82 -5.88 -6.58
CA GLU A 110 -13.84 -5.28 -7.48
C GLU A 110 -13.80 -3.75 -7.27
N VAL A 111 -12.60 -3.20 -7.17
CA VAL A 111 -12.36 -1.78 -6.90
C VAL A 111 -11.32 -1.21 -7.84
N ASN A 112 -11.31 0.11 -8.02
CA ASN A 112 -10.26 0.82 -8.74
C ASN A 112 -9.64 1.91 -7.83
N LYS A 113 -8.62 2.60 -8.34
CA LYS A 113 -7.87 3.63 -7.60
C LYS A 113 -8.73 4.77 -7.02
N ASP A 114 -9.92 5.00 -7.58
CA ASP A 114 -10.82 6.09 -7.18
C ASP A 114 -11.92 5.61 -6.21
N THR A 115 -12.12 4.29 -6.07
CA THR A 115 -13.10 3.70 -5.16
C THR A 115 -12.79 4.07 -3.71
N LYS A 116 -13.83 4.43 -2.95
CA LYS A 116 -13.75 4.58 -1.49
C LYS A 116 -14.01 3.22 -0.84
N ILE A 117 -12.96 2.63 -0.27
CA ILE A 117 -13.01 1.28 0.33
C ILE A 117 -13.40 1.37 1.81
N ALA A 118 -12.76 2.27 2.54
CA ALA A 118 -12.96 2.46 3.97
C ALA A 118 -12.72 3.91 4.38
N SER A 119 -13.21 4.26 5.57
CA SER A 119 -12.94 5.50 6.27
C SER A 119 -12.31 5.20 7.63
N ILE A 120 -11.35 6.02 8.06
CA ILE A 120 -10.74 5.92 9.40
C ILE A 120 -11.69 6.57 10.41
N ASN A 121 -11.96 5.87 11.53
CA ASN A 121 -12.79 6.38 12.62
C ASN A 121 -12.03 7.29 13.59
#